data_AF-A0A1F5WDI4-F1
#
_entry.id   AF-A0A1F5WDI4-F1
#
_cell.length_a   1.000
_cell.length_b   1.000
_cell.length_c   1.000
_cell.angle_alpha   90.00
_cell.angle_beta   90.00
_cell.angle_gamma   90.00
#
_symmetry.space_group_name_H-M   'P 1'
#
loop_
_entity.id
_entity.type
_entity.pdbx_description
1 polymer ?
#
loop_
_entity_poly.entity_id
_entity_poly.type
_entity_poly.pdbx_seq_one_letter_code
_entity_poly.pdbx_strand_id
1 'polypeptide(L)'
;MSNISNRVFAFIFFAIVLLLLLWMPTWTKINLGDVPSISYSPPWIGFLIILIGLAYEIFRPSLNLKRDASWKWMLAGGFLLLIILIMVIVQEVWLPYKQGYSIFGMRSFEFPAGSSNISVWPQLLWDLLNVHSTDTTVLALLFGTLFLTRSTPQTSKSYKLILIGAIIFTAFLMLGHFSFLIFNIDPTGGYYSRFTRIELLSQYWFQWDFWSESVILVGALWLLLKGKKVAINTN
;
A
#
# COMPACT_ATOMS: atom_id res chain seq x y z
N MET A 1 -11.22 9.11 24.21
CA MET A 1 -10.40 8.02 23.65
C MET A 1 -8.99 8.54 23.57
N SER A 2 -8.05 7.80 24.15
CA SER A 2 -6.73 8.34 24.49
C SER A 2 -5.95 8.74 23.23
N ASN A 3 -5.40 9.95 23.26
CA ASN A 3 -4.41 10.45 22.30
C ASN A 3 -3.30 9.42 22.02
N ILE A 4 -3.05 8.49 22.96
CA ILE A 4 -2.07 7.40 22.83
C ILE A 4 -2.44 6.44 21.68
N SER A 5 -3.71 6.07 21.51
CA SER A 5 -4.11 5.11 20.45
C SER A 5 -3.79 5.65 19.06
N ASN A 6 -4.03 6.94 18.83
CA ASN A 6 -3.71 7.61 17.58
C ASN A 6 -2.20 7.66 17.34
N ARG A 7 -1.43 7.98 18.39
CA ARG A 7 0.03 8.03 18.31
C ARG A 7 0.63 6.67 17.99
N VAL A 8 0.14 5.61 18.65
CA VAL A 8 0.58 4.22 18.39
C VAL A 8 0.24 3.82 16.96
N PHE A 9 -1.00 4.05 16.52
CA PHE A 9 -1.40 3.81 15.14
C PHE A 9 -0.49 4.54 14.15
N ALA A 10 -0.29 5.84 14.34
CA ALA A 10 0.52 6.66 13.44
C ALA A 10 1.99 6.23 13.45
N PHE A 11 2.54 5.87 14.61
CA PHE A 11 3.91 5.38 14.74
C PHE A 11 4.12 4.05 14.00
N ILE A 12 3.18 3.10 14.16
CA ILE A 12 3.24 1.81 13.45
C ILE A 12 3.23 2.04 11.94
N PHE A 13 2.28 2.81 11.42
CA PHE A 13 2.22 3.07 9.99
C PHE A 13 3.38 3.93 9.49
N PHE A 14 3.91 4.84 10.31
CA PHE A 14 5.10 5.60 9.97
C PHE A 14 6.30 4.67 9.79
N ALA A 15 6.53 3.74 10.72
CA ALA A 15 7.62 2.78 10.64
C ALA A 15 7.46 1.85 9.43
N ILE A 16 6.25 1.36 9.16
CA ILE A 16 5.96 0.51 7.99
C ILE A 16 6.24 1.26 6.68
N VAL A 17 5.71 2.47 6.52
CA VAL A 17 5.90 3.27 5.29
C VAL A 17 7.36 3.68 5.13
N LEU A 18 8.05 4.04 6.22
CA LEU A 18 9.47 4.39 6.16
C LEU A 18 10.32 3.16 5.78
N LEU A 19 10.03 2.01 6.37
CA LEU A 19 10.71 0.75 6.03
C LEU A 19 10.50 0.41 4.56
N LEU A 20 9.26 0.53 4.05
CA LEU A 20 8.96 0.35 2.63
C LEU A 20 9.84 1.24 1.75
N LEU A 21 9.91 2.54 2.05
CA LEU A 21 10.71 3.48 1.26
C LEU A 21 12.20 3.11 1.27
N LEU A 22 12.74 2.75 2.43
CA LEU A 22 14.14 2.34 2.55
C LEU A 22 14.39 0.98 1.88
N TRP A 23 13.38 0.12 1.82
CA TRP A 23 13.46 -1.23 1.28
C TRP A 23 13.30 -1.28 -0.24
N MET A 24 12.48 -0.40 -0.83
CA MET A 24 12.16 -0.42 -2.27
C MET A 24 13.37 -0.48 -3.21
N PRO A 25 14.48 0.26 -3.00
CA PRO A 25 15.65 0.20 -3.87
C PRO A 25 16.31 -1.19 -3.83
N THR A 26 16.42 -1.76 -2.62
CA THR A 26 16.97 -3.10 -2.40
C THR A 26 16.08 -4.17 -3.03
N TRP A 27 14.78 -4.11 -2.78
CA TRP A 27 13.79 -5.02 -3.38
C TRP A 27 13.86 -5.00 -4.90
N THR A 28 13.96 -3.81 -5.49
CA THR A 28 14.06 -3.60 -6.93
C THR A 28 15.29 -4.29 -7.49
N LYS A 29 16.45 -4.05 -6.85
CA LYS A 29 17.71 -4.67 -7.27
C LYS A 29 17.68 -6.20 -7.17
N ILE A 30 17.06 -6.75 -6.12
CA ILE A 30 16.93 -8.21 -5.94
C ILE A 30 16.04 -8.84 -7.01
N ASN A 31 14.88 -8.25 -7.29
CA ASN A 31 13.88 -8.88 -8.16
C ASN A 31 14.08 -8.59 -9.66
N LEU A 32 14.69 -7.45 -9.99
CA LEU A 32 14.79 -6.98 -11.37
C LEU A 32 16.24 -6.88 -11.88
N GLY A 33 17.24 -6.99 -10.99
CA GLY A 33 18.66 -6.93 -11.32
C GLY A 33 19.18 -5.51 -11.58
N ASP A 34 20.45 -5.40 -11.94
CA ASP A 34 21.11 -4.13 -12.30
C ASP A 34 20.81 -3.75 -13.75
N VAL A 35 19.54 -3.45 -14.06
CA VAL A 35 19.13 -3.04 -15.41
C VAL A 35 19.25 -1.52 -15.55
N PRO A 36 20.20 -0.98 -16.35
CA PRO A 36 20.48 0.46 -16.42
C PRO A 36 19.35 1.30 -17.06
N SER A 37 18.40 0.68 -17.77
CA SER A 37 17.25 1.37 -18.38
C SER A 37 16.05 1.52 -17.44
N ILE A 38 16.13 0.93 -16.25
CA ILE A 38 15.05 0.91 -15.29
C ILE A 38 15.28 2.02 -14.26
N SER A 39 14.55 3.12 -14.41
CA SER A 39 14.39 4.13 -13.35
C SER A 39 13.09 3.86 -12.61
N TYR A 40 13.09 2.93 -11.65
CA TYR A 40 12.03 2.87 -10.65
C TYR A 40 12.28 3.99 -9.64
N SER A 41 11.98 5.20 -10.07
CA SER A 41 11.63 6.27 -9.14
C SER A 41 10.11 6.26 -9.04
N PRO A 42 9.48 5.36 -8.24
CA PRO A 42 8.08 5.58 -7.90
C PRO A 42 7.95 7.01 -7.38
N PRO A 43 6.77 7.64 -7.43
CA PRO A 43 6.60 9.02 -7.00
C PRO A 43 6.75 9.09 -5.48
N TRP A 44 7.99 9.09 -5.00
CA TRP A 44 8.42 9.13 -3.60
C TRP A 44 7.72 10.25 -2.85
N ILE A 45 7.41 11.32 -3.57
CA ILE A 45 6.67 12.49 -3.11
C ILE A 45 5.36 12.09 -2.42
N GLY A 46 4.59 11.14 -2.98
CA GLY A 46 3.34 10.70 -2.37
C GLY A 46 3.55 10.06 -0.99
N PHE A 47 4.50 9.12 -0.89
CA PHE A 47 4.85 8.48 0.38
C PHE A 47 5.51 9.44 1.38
N LEU A 48 6.33 10.39 0.93
CA LEU A 48 6.91 11.43 1.78
C LEU A 48 5.81 12.28 2.42
N ILE A 49 4.79 12.66 1.65
CA ILE A 49 3.64 13.41 2.18
C ILE A 49 2.84 12.57 3.18
N ILE A 50 2.66 11.27 2.92
CA ILE A 50 2.04 10.34 3.88
C ILE A 50 2.85 10.28 5.18
N LEU A 51 4.18 10.15 5.10
CA LEU A 51 5.06 10.16 6.28
C LEU A 51 4.97 11.45 7.07
N ILE A 52 4.91 12.61 6.40
CA ILE A 52 4.71 13.91 7.07
C ILE A 52 3.36 13.93 7.80
N GLY A 53 2.30 13.42 7.17
CA GLY A 53 0.98 13.32 7.79
C GLY A 53 0.96 12.39 9.02
N LEU A 54 1.62 11.24 8.93
CA LEU A 54 1.77 10.29 10.04
C LEU A 54 2.64 10.86 11.17
N ALA A 55 3.77 11.48 10.86
CA ALA A 55 4.61 12.17 11.84
C ALA A 55 3.83 13.28 12.55
N TYR A 56 3.05 14.08 11.81
CA TYR A 56 2.19 15.08 12.40
C TYR A 56 1.20 14.47 13.39
N GLU A 57 0.60 13.32 13.08
CA GLU A 57 -0.30 12.61 13.99
C GLU A 57 0.39 12.05 15.23
N ILE A 58 1.65 11.60 15.13
CA ILE A 58 2.47 11.16 16.27
C ILE A 58 2.65 12.31 17.26
N PHE A 59 2.89 13.53 16.79
CA PHE A 59 3.14 14.68 17.67
C PHE A 59 1.84 15.39 18.09
N ARG A 60 0.87 15.51 17.19
CA ARG A 60 -0.39 16.25 17.34
C ARG A 60 -1.57 15.37 16.88
N PRO A 61 -1.99 14.41 17.71
CA PRO A 61 -3.03 13.47 17.34
C PRO A 61 -4.37 14.17 17.11
N SER A 62 -5.00 13.89 15.97
CA SER A 62 -6.25 14.48 15.51
C SER A 62 -7.18 13.48 14.83
N LEU A 63 -6.72 12.26 14.56
CA LEU A 63 -7.55 11.18 14.02
C LEU A 63 -8.67 10.79 14.98
N ASN A 64 -9.73 10.22 14.42
CA ASN A 64 -10.82 9.63 15.19
C ASN A 64 -10.96 8.16 14.84
N LEU A 65 -10.18 7.32 15.52
CA LEU A 65 -10.12 5.88 15.28
C LEU A 65 -11.36 5.10 15.75
N LYS A 66 -12.43 5.78 16.19
CA LYS A 66 -13.72 5.12 16.44
C LYS A 66 -14.24 4.53 15.14
N ARG A 67 -14.83 3.34 15.21
CA ARG A 67 -15.46 2.69 14.07
C ARG A 67 -16.55 3.57 13.44
N ASP A 68 -16.52 3.68 12.12
CA ASP A 68 -17.56 4.31 11.31
C ASP A 68 -18.74 3.34 11.13
N ALA A 69 -19.95 3.89 11.10
CA ALA A 69 -21.18 3.13 10.86
C ALA A 69 -21.64 3.20 9.40
N SER A 70 -21.03 4.05 8.58
CA SER A 70 -21.39 4.18 7.17
C SER A 70 -21.04 2.91 6.39
N TRP A 71 -22.05 2.25 5.85
CA TRP A 71 -21.89 1.02 5.05
C TRP A 71 -20.93 1.21 3.88
N LYS A 72 -21.00 2.35 3.18
CA LYS A 72 -20.10 2.68 2.08
C LYS A 72 -18.62 2.61 2.49
N TRP A 73 -18.27 3.22 3.62
CA TRP A 73 -16.89 3.25 4.11
C TRP A 73 -16.47 1.92 4.73
N MET A 74 -17.41 1.20 5.34
CA MET A 74 -17.17 -0.17 5.80
C MET A 74 -16.88 -1.13 4.66
N LEU A 75 -17.64 -1.05 3.56
CA LEU A 75 -17.39 -1.85 2.36
C LEU A 75 -16.05 -1.51 1.73
N ALA A 76 -15.73 -0.21 1.58
CA ALA A 76 -14.45 0.21 1.01
C ALA A 76 -13.26 -0.28 1.87
N GLY A 77 -13.34 -0.11 3.19
CA GLY A 77 -12.31 -0.58 4.11
C GLY A 77 -12.19 -2.11 4.13
N GLY A 78 -13.31 -2.81 4.19
CA GLY A 78 -13.37 -4.27 4.17
C GLY A 78 -12.84 -4.86 2.85
N PHE A 79 -13.14 -4.22 1.72
CA PHE A 79 -12.62 -4.61 0.40
C PHE A 79 -11.10 -4.49 0.33
N LEU A 80 -10.53 -3.39 0.83
CA LEU A 80 -9.06 -3.22 0.87
C LEU A 80 -8.39 -4.27 1.75
N LEU A 81 -8.97 -4.57 2.92
CA LEU A 81 -8.48 -5.65 3.79
C LEU A 81 -8.62 -7.04 3.14
N LEU A 82 -9.70 -7.26 2.39
CA LEU A 82 -9.91 -8.51 1.67
C LEU A 82 -8.87 -8.72 0.56
N ILE A 83 -8.51 -7.67 -0.19
CA ILE A 83 -7.43 -7.74 -1.19
C ILE A 83 -6.15 -8.24 -0.54
N ILE A 84 -5.76 -7.68 0.61
CA ILE A 84 -4.56 -8.11 1.34
C ILE A 84 -4.65 -9.58 1.74
N LEU A 85 -5.78 -10.02 2.29
CA LEU A 85 -5.97 -11.43 2.68
C LEU A 85 -5.87 -12.36 1.47
N ILE A 86 -6.47 -12.00 0.34
CA ILE A 86 -6.41 -12.78 -0.89
C ILE A 86 -4.98 -12.82 -1.43
N MET A 87 -4.26 -11.71 -1.41
CA MET A 87 -2.86 -11.63 -1.83
C MET A 87 -1.97 -12.54 -1.01
N VAL A 88 -2.12 -12.49 0.32
CA VAL A 88 -1.42 -13.39 1.24
C VAL A 88 -1.80 -14.84 0.92
N ILE A 89 -3.09 -15.18 0.81
CA ILE A 89 -3.50 -16.56 0.51
C ILE A 89 -2.93 -17.05 -0.82
N VAL A 90 -3.02 -16.27 -1.89
CA VAL A 90 -2.53 -16.70 -3.21
C VAL A 90 -1.02 -16.83 -3.22
N GLN A 91 -0.30 -15.93 -2.55
CA GLN A 91 1.14 -16.01 -2.47
C GLN A 91 1.61 -17.17 -1.59
N GLU A 92 0.94 -17.42 -0.47
CA GLU A 92 1.33 -18.40 0.54
C GLU A 92 0.83 -19.83 0.23
N VAL A 93 -0.30 -19.94 -0.49
CA VAL A 93 -1.00 -21.23 -0.69
C VAL A 93 -1.02 -21.65 -2.16
N TRP A 94 -1.10 -20.72 -3.11
CA TRP A 94 -1.35 -21.06 -4.52
C TRP A 94 -0.09 -21.08 -5.38
N LEU A 95 0.91 -20.26 -5.07
CA LEU A 95 2.25 -20.42 -5.63
C LEU A 95 2.90 -21.63 -4.95
N PRO A 96 3.24 -22.71 -5.69
CA PRO A 96 3.80 -23.91 -5.09
C PRO A 96 5.18 -23.56 -4.56
N TYR A 97 5.28 -23.34 -3.26
CA TYR A 97 6.57 -23.15 -2.66
C TYR A 97 7.43 -24.41 -2.83
N LYS A 98 8.71 -24.18 -3.10
CA LYS A 98 9.76 -25.19 -3.06
C LYS A 98 9.65 -26.00 -1.76
N GLN A 99 9.93 -27.29 -1.88
CA GLN A 99 9.98 -28.23 -0.76
C GLN A 99 10.71 -27.61 0.45
N GLY A 100 10.08 -27.58 1.63
CA GLY A 100 10.65 -27.03 2.87
C GLY A 100 10.18 -25.63 3.29
N TYR A 101 9.18 -25.05 2.61
CA TYR A 101 8.60 -23.77 3.00
C TYR A 101 7.82 -23.82 4.30
N SER A 102 8.03 -22.81 5.16
CA SER A 102 7.30 -22.63 6.41
C SER A 102 7.02 -21.15 6.63
N ILE A 103 5.74 -20.81 6.86
CA ILE A 103 5.24 -19.47 7.16
C ILE A 103 5.98 -18.85 8.37
N PHE A 104 6.31 -19.68 9.37
CA PHE A 104 7.08 -19.30 10.55
C PHE A 104 8.58 -19.63 10.43
N GLY A 105 9.04 -19.99 9.24
CA GLY A 105 10.44 -20.29 8.95
C GLY A 105 11.32 -19.03 8.94
N MET A 106 12.62 -19.24 8.93
CA MET A 106 13.61 -18.21 8.65
C MET A 106 13.82 -18.13 7.14
N ARG A 107 13.82 -16.93 6.57
CA ARG A 107 14.23 -16.72 5.18
C ARG A 107 15.59 -16.05 5.13
N SER A 108 16.55 -16.67 4.46
CA SER A 108 17.89 -16.13 4.27
C SER A 108 18.11 -15.66 2.84
N PHE A 109 18.73 -14.50 2.67
CA PHE A 109 19.13 -13.98 1.36
C PHE A 109 20.41 -13.15 1.48
N GLU A 110 21.10 -12.99 0.36
CA GLU A 110 22.35 -12.26 0.28
C GLU A 110 22.09 -10.84 -0.24
N PHE A 111 22.49 -9.80 0.49
CA PHE A 111 22.40 -8.42 0.01
C PHE A 111 23.48 -7.50 0.61
N PRO A 112 24.31 -6.85 -0.23
CA PRO A 112 24.40 -6.98 -1.70
C PRO A 112 24.92 -8.36 -2.13
N ALA A 113 24.82 -8.71 -3.41
CA ALA A 113 25.43 -9.95 -3.93
C ALA A 113 26.95 -9.93 -3.66
N GLY A 114 27.50 -11.01 -3.11
CA GLY A 114 28.86 -11.10 -2.58
C GLY A 114 29.00 -10.77 -1.09
N SER A 115 27.91 -10.70 -0.32
CA SER A 115 27.90 -10.38 1.11
C SER A 115 27.52 -11.58 1.99
N SER A 116 27.43 -11.37 3.31
CA SER A 116 26.91 -12.38 4.22
C SER A 116 25.39 -12.52 4.10
N ASN A 117 24.87 -13.74 4.24
CA ASN A 117 23.43 -13.99 4.29
C ASN A 117 22.77 -13.26 5.47
N ILE A 118 21.76 -12.45 5.17
CA ILE A 118 20.83 -11.85 6.13
C ILE A 118 19.66 -12.81 6.29
N SER A 119 19.22 -13.05 7.52
CA SER A 119 18.06 -13.90 7.78
C SER A 119 16.94 -13.10 8.45
N VAL A 120 15.71 -13.28 7.96
CA VAL A 120 14.52 -12.54 8.42
C VAL A 120 13.47 -13.52 8.93
N TRP A 121 12.80 -13.14 10.03
CA TRP A 121 11.73 -13.91 10.67
C TRP A 121 10.54 -13.02 11.06
N PRO A 122 9.30 -13.53 10.98
CA PRO A 122 8.93 -14.77 10.28
C PRO A 122 9.02 -14.61 8.76
N GLN A 123 9.19 -15.72 8.05
CA GLN A 123 9.15 -15.73 6.58
C GLN A 123 7.86 -15.09 6.05
N LEU A 124 6.72 -15.24 6.75
CA LEU A 124 5.49 -14.52 6.45
C LEU A 124 5.62 -13.00 6.47
N LEU A 125 6.35 -12.43 7.44
CA LEU A 125 6.55 -10.98 7.51
C LEU A 125 7.39 -10.52 6.33
N TRP A 126 8.41 -11.30 5.97
CA TRP A 126 9.16 -11.05 4.77
C TRP A 126 8.28 -11.16 3.53
N ASP A 127 7.50 -12.22 3.37
CA ASP A 127 6.68 -12.44 2.18
C ASP A 127 5.61 -11.35 2.06
N LEU A 128 4.99 -10.91 3.17
CA LEU A 128 4.08 -9.77 3.25
C LEU A 128 4.75 -8.43 2.84
N LEU A 129 6.04 -8.27 3.14
CA LEU A 129 6.83 -7.07 2.82
C LEU A 129 7.63 -7.18 1.50
N ASN A 130 7.64 -8.35 0.88
CA ASN A 130 8.38 -8.68 -0.34
C ASN A 130 7.44 -9.01 -1.51
N VAL A 131 6.11 -9.02 -1.29
CA VAL A 131 5.11 -9.10 -2.35
C VAL A 131 5.42 -8.04 -3.42
N HIS A 132 5.20 -8.40 -4.68
CA HIS A 132 5.17 -7.54 -5.88
C HIS A 132 4.25 -6.29 -5.77
N SER A 133 3.73 -5.99 -4.58
CA SER A 133 2.67 -5.04 -4.27
C SER A 133 2.81 -4.58 -2.81
N THR A 134 4.05 -4.34 -2.36
CA THR A 134 4.31 -3.97 -0.96
C THR A 134 3.72 -2.58 -0.66
N ASP A 135 3.81 -1.66 -1.60
CA ASP A 135 3.09 -0.39 -1.62
C ASP A 135 1.58 -0.57 -1.55
N THR A 136 1.02 -1.41 -2.43
CA THR A 136 -0.40 -1.75 -2.46
C THR A 136 -0.88 -2.28 -1.11
N THR A 137 -0.11 -3.19 -0.50
CA THR A 137 -0.42 -3.81 0.79
C THR A 137 -0.39 -2.78 1.91
N VAL A 138 0.64 -1.94 1.97
CA VAL A 138 0.80 -0.90 3.00
C VAL A 138 -0.33 0.14 2.88
N LEU A 139 -0.64 0.60 1.66
CA LEU A 139 -1.69 1.57 1.44
C LEU A 139 -3.08 0.96 1.68
N ALA A 140 -3.33 -0.27 1.24
CA ALA A 140 -4.58 -0.97 1.52
C ALA A 140 -4.78 -1.22 3.02
N LEU A 141 -3.71 -1.48 3.79
CA LEU A 141 -3.80 -1.63 5.26
C LEU A 141 -4.11 -0.29 5.92
N LEU A 142 -3.39 0.77 5.51
CA LEU A 142 -3.55 2.12 6.05
C LEU A 142 -4.95 2.66 5.76
N PHE A 143 -5.36 2.66 4.50
CA PHE A 143 -6.66 3.19 4.07
C PHE A 143 -7.81 2.24 4.38
N GLY A 144 -7.59 0.93 4.37
CA GLY A 144 -8.52 -0.06 4.90
C GLY A 144 -8.89 0.29 6.33
N THR A 145 -7.89 0.52 7.18
CA THR A 145 -8.12 0.94 8.57
C THR A 145 -8.77 2.32 8.65
N LEU A 146 -8.24 3.33 7.97
CA LEU A 146 -8.75 4.71 8.05
C LEU A 146 -10.18 4.84 7.54
N PHE A 147 -10.56 4.12 6.48
CA PHE A 147 -11.93 4.11 5.97
C PHE A 147 -12.92 3.50 6.96
N LEU A 148 -12.51 2.49 7.74
CA LEU A 148 -13.31 1.93 8.82
C LEU A 148 -13.48 2.86 10.03
N THR A 149 -12.76 3.99 10.08
CA THR A 149 -12.80 4.92 11.22
C THR A 149 -13.60 6.18 10.94
N ARG A 150 -14.04 6.90 11.98
CA ARG A 150 -14.74 8.18 11.88
C ARG A 150 -13.81 9.36 11.58
N SER A 151 -12.53 9.11 11.28
CA SER A 151 -11.58 10.14 10.88
C SER A 151 -12.08 10.85 9.62
N THR A 152 -11.97 12.19 9.58
CA THR A 152 -12.30 12.99 8.41
C THR A 152 -11.23 14.06 8.17
N PRO A 153 -10.89 14.38 6.91
CA PRO A 153 -9.88 15.40 6.62
C PRO A 153 -10.34 16.82 6.97
N GLN A 154 -11.64 17.03 7.16
CA GLN A 154 -12.19 18.33 7.58
C GLN A 154 -11.80 18.65 9.03
N THR A 155 -11.66 17.64 9.88
CA THR A 155 -11.31 17.81 11.29
C THR A 155 -9.87 17.43 11.63
N SER A 156 -9.19 16.66 10.76
CA SER A 156 -7.83 16.16 11.00
C SER A 156 -6.86 16.62 9.91
N LYS A 157 -5.90 17.47 10.29
CA LYS A 157 -4.85 17.96 9.38
C LYS A 157 -3.90 16.84 8.94
N SER A 158 -3.54 15.93 9.84
CA SER A 158 -2.75 14.73 9.51
C SER A 158 -3.48 13.88 8.49
N TYR A 159 -4.78 13.61 8.68
CA TYR A 159 -5.52 12.80 7.73
C TYR A 159 -5.62 13.47 6.36
N LYS A 160 -5.81 14.78 6.33
CA LYS A 160 -5.79 15.56 5.09
C LYS A 160 -4.46 15.39 4.35
N LEU A 161 -3.32 15.48 5.04
CA LEU A 161 -2.00 15.25 4.45
C LEU A 161 -1.85 13.81 3.94
N ILE A 162 -2.23 12.82 4.75
CA ILE A 162 -2.18 11.40 4.36
C ILE A 162 -2.98 11.16 3.07
N LEU A 163 -4.18 11.73 2.94
CA LEU A 163 -5.01 11.60 1.73
C LEU A 163 -4.41 12.31 0.51
N ILE A 164 -3.80 13.48 0.69
CA ILE A 164 -3.11 14.19 -0.41
C ILE A 164 -1.95 13.34 -0.94
N GLY A 165 -1.13 12.80 -0.04
CA GLY A 165 -0.01 11.93 -0.42
C GLY A 165 -0.47 10.69 -1.17
N ALA A 166 -1.56 10.06 -0.71
CA ALA A 166 -2.16 8.92 -1.40
C ALA A 166 -2.71 9.26 -2.78
N ILE A 167 -3.37 10.41 -2.96
CA ILE A 167 -3.84 10.83 -4.28
C ILE A 167 -2.67 11.03 -5.25
N ILE A 168 -1.59 11.69 -4.81
CA ILE A 168 -0.40 11.90 -5.65
C ILE A 168 0.18 10.56 -6.10
N PHE A 169 0.31 9.61 -5.18
CA PHE A 169 0.85 8.29 -5.47
C PHE A 169 -0.07 7.47 -6.38
N THR A 170 -1.31 7.25 -5.95
CA THR A 170 -2.30 6.42 -6.67
C THR A 170 -2.62 6.99 -8.06
N ALA A 171 -2.71 8.32 -8.22
CA ALA A 171 -2.95 8.92 -9.53
C ALA A 171 -1.80 8.69 -10.51
N PHE A 172 -0.55 8.73 -10.03
CA PHE A 172 0.61 8.43 -10.86
C PHE A 172 0.65 6.95 -11.27
N LEU A 173 0.39 6.02 -10.34
CA LEU A 173 0.28 4.60 -10.66
C LEU A 173 -0.81 4.32 -11.69
N MET A 174 -2.00 4.89 -11.47
CA MET A 174 -3.13 4.77 -12.39
C MET A 174 -2.79 5.36 -13.77
N LEU A 175 -2.09 6.50 -13.83
CA LEU A 175 -1.58 7.04 -15.08
C LEU A 175 -0.66 6.04 -15.77
N GLY A 176 0.24 5.39 -15.02
CA GLY A 176 1.09 4.33 -15.55
C GLY A 176 0.32 3.15 -16.13
N HIS A 177 -0.69 2.66 -15.42
CA HIS A 177 -1.57 1.59 -15.88
C HIS A 177 -2.31 1.98 -17.17
N PHE A 178 -2.91 3.17 -17.21
CA PHE A 178 -3.63 3.64 -18.39
C PHE A 178 -2.71 3.93 -19.58
N SER A 179 -1.52 4.49 -19.35
CA SER A 179 -0.52 4.72 -20.38
C SER A 179 -0.15 3.42 -21.10
N PHE A 180 0.06 2.33 -20.35
CA PHE A 180 0.35 1.04 -20.92
C PHE A 180 -0.87 0.43 -21.64
N LEU A 181 -2.03 0.41 -21.00
CA LEU A 181 -3.24 -0.22 -21.57
C LEU A 181 -3.74 0.47 -22.84
N ILE A 182 -3.66 1.82 -22.90
CA ILE A 182 -4.20 2.60 -24.02
C ILE A 182 -3.14 2.80 -25.10
N PHE A 183 -1.93 3.22 -24.73
CA PHE A 183 -0.91 3.66 -25.68
C PHE A 183 0.24 2.67 -25.85
N ASN A 184 0.24 1.55 -25.11
CA ASN A 184 1.35 0.58 -25.09
C ASN A 184 2.68 1.23 -24.69
N ILE A 185 2.63 2.28 -23.88
CA ILE A 185 3.80 2.96 -23.33
C ILE A 185 3.98 2.46 -21.90
N ASP A 186 5.14 1.90 -21.60
CA ASP A 186 5.49 1.46 -20.25
C ASP A 186 6.34 2.52 -19.53
N PRO A 187 5.74 3.37 -18.67
CA PRO A 187 6.49 4.36 -17.91
C PRO A 187 7.27 3.75 -16.74
N THR A 188 7.11 2.44 -16.48
CA THR A 188 7.75 1.72 -15.38
C THR A 188 9.08 1.07 -15.77
N GLY A 189 9.67 1.48 -16.91
CA GLY A 189 11.00 1.03 -17.31
C GLY A 189 11.06 -0.40 -17.89
N GLY A 190 9.91 -1.00 -18.25
CA GLY A 190 9.87 -2.30 -18.91
C GLY A 190 9.34 -3.45 -18.05
N TYR A 191 8.62 -3.14 -16.96
CA TYR A 191 7.92 -4.16 -16.18
C TYR A 191 6.72 -4.72 -16.94
N TYR A 192 5.87 -3.83 -17.46
CA TYR A 192 4.67 -4.18 -18.21
C TYR A 192 4.98 -4.57 -19.64
N SER A 193 6.09 -4.08 -20.21
CA SER A 193 6.50 -4.42 -21.58
C SER A 193 6.79 -5.90 -21.83
N ARG A 194 6.89 -6.72 -20.77
CA ARG A 194 7.03 -8.19 -20.85
C ARG A 194 5.72 -8.90 -21.19
N PHE A 195 4.60 -8.21 -21.06
CA PHE A 195 3.27 -8.75 -21.30
C PHE A 195 2.62 -8.03 -22.48
N THR A 196 1.80 -8.74 -23.25
CA THR A 196 0.79 -8.09 -24.08
C THR A 196 -0.29 -7.47 -23.18
N ARG A 197 -1.08 -6.52 -23.71
CA ARG A 197 -2.18 -5.90 -22.96
C ARG A 197 -3.20 -6.91 -22.43
N ILE A 198 -3.52 -7.92 -23.22
CA ILE A 198 -4.47 -8.98 -22.83
C ILE A 198 -3.85 -9.86 -21.74
N GLU A 199 -2.58 -10.22 -21.88
CA GLU A 199 -1.86 -10.99 -20.86
C GLU A 199 -1.80 -10.22 -19.54
N LEU A 200 -1.49 -8.92 -19.57
CA LEU A 200 -1.47 -8.09 -18.37
C LEU A 200 -2.85 -8.01 -17.70
N LEU A 201 -3.91 -7.79 -18.47
CA LEU A 201 -5.28 -7.77 -17.94
C LEU A 201 -5.71 -9.12 -17.37
N SER A 202 -5.15 -10.23 -17.87
CA SER A 202 -5.40 -11.56 -17.32
C SER A 202 -4.59 -11.88 -16.05
N GLN A 203 -3.60 -11.05 -15.70
CA GLN A 203 -2.82 -11.23 -14.49
C GLN A 203 -3.62 -10.87 -13.24
N TYR A 204 -3.80 -11.83 -12.33
CA TYR A 204 -4.51 -11.61 -11.07
C TYR A 204 -3.87 -10.51 -10.21
N TRP A 205 -2.54 -10.46 -10.16
CA TRP A 205 -1.80 -9.49 -9.35
C TRP A 205 -2.03 -8.06 -9.86
N PHE A 206 -2.12 -7.89 -11.18
CA PHE A 206 -2.40 -6.59 -11.80
C PHE A 206 -3.82 -6.13 -11.46
N GLN A 207 -4.80 -7.04 -11.50
CA GLN A 207 -6.17 -6.70 -11.13
C GLN A 207 -6.26 -6.23 -9.69
N TRP A 208 -5.61 -6.93 -8.75
CA TRP A 208 -5.65 -6.54 -7.35
C TRP A 208 -5.03 -5.18 -7.12
N ASP A 209 -3.84 -4.94 -7.66
CA ASP A 209 -3.16 -3.66 -7.57
C ASP A 209 -4.03 -2.53 -8.16
N PHE A 210 -4.54 -2.71 -9.37
CA PHE A 210 -5.41 -1.74 -10.03
C PHE A 210 -6.65 -1.39 -9.20
N TRP A 211 -7.34 -2.40 -8.65
CA TRP A 211 -8.58 -2.18 -7.91
C TRP A 211 -8.35 -1.58 -6.53
N SER A 212 -7.29 -1.96 -5.80
CA SER A 212 -6.94 -1.31 -4.54
C SER A 212 -6.59 0.16 -4.73
N GLU A 213 -5.73 0.46 -5.71
CA GLU A 213 -5.30 1.84 -6.00
C GLU A 213 -6.50 2.69 -6.45
N SER A 214 -7.39 2.13 -7.26
CA SER A 214 -8.64 2.79 -7.67
C SER A 214 -9.56 3.11 -6.48
N VAL A 215 -9.76 2.16 -5.56
CA VAL A 215 -10.61 2.38 -4.37
C VAL A 215 -10.00 3.43 -3.45
N ILE A 216 -8.68 3.41 -3.26
CA ILE A 216 -7.96 4.41 -2.47
C ILE A 216 -8.09 5.79 -3.12
N LEU A 217 -7.81 5.91 -4.43
CA LEU A 217 -7.89 7.18 -5.15
C LEU A 217 -9.29 7.80 -5.09
N VAL A 218 -10.33 7.02 -5.44
CA VAL A 218 -11.72 7.48 -5.42
C VAL A 218 -12.16 7.81 -4.00
N GLY A 219 -11.81 6.96 -3.02
CA GLY A 219 -12.12 7.18 -1.62
C GLY A 219 -11.46 8.44 -1.07
N ALA A 220 -10.19 8.67 -1.40
CA ALA A 220 -9.43 9.83 -0.95
C ALA A 220 -9.95 11.13 -1.56
N LEU A 221 -10.20 11.15 -2.86
CA LEU A 221 -10.82 12.29 -3.55
C LEU A 221 -12.20 12.59 -2.94
N TRP A 222 -13.02 11.56 -2.72
CA TRP A 222 -14.33 11.74 -2.11
C TRP A 222 -14.24 12.34 -0.70
N LEU A 223 -13.33 11.85 0.14
CA LEU A 223 -13.15 12.35 1.50
C LEU A 223 -12.64 13.79 1.52
N LEU A 224 -11.70 14.15 0.66
CA LEU A 224 -11.20 15.53 0.59
C LEU A 224 -12.28 16.50 0.09
N LEU A 225 -13.06 16.12 -0.92
CA LEU A 225 -14.05 16.99 -1.55
C LEU A 225 -15.38 17.06 -0.79
N LYS A 226 -15.87 15.92 -0.28
CA LYS A 226 -17.22 15.80 0.30
C LYS A 226 -17.22 15.43 1.78
N GLY A 227 -16.09 14.95 2.31
CA GLY A 227 -16.01 14.41 3.67
C GLY A 227 -16.85 13.16 3.89
N LYS A 228 -17.01 12.78 5.16
CA LYS A 228 -17.97 11.76 5.58
C LYS A 228 -19.25 12.46 6.02
N LYS A 229 -20.39 12.13 5.41
CA LYS A 229 -21.68 12.55 5.95
C LYS A 229 -21.86 11.87 7.31
N VAL A 230 -21.99 12.66 8.36
CA VAL A 230 -22.35 12.13 9.67
C VAL A 230 -23.80 11.64 9.54
N ALA A 231 -24.02 10.34 9.70
CA ALA A 231 -25.36 9.84 9.92
C ALA A 231 -25.83 10.46 11.24
N ILE A 232 -26.75 11.43 11.14
CA ILE A 232 -27.48 11.90 12.31
C ILE A 232 -28.34 10.70 12.69
N ASN A 233 -27.92 9.96 13.72
CA ASN A 233 -28.82 9.05 14.41
C ASN A 233 -29.91 9.92 15.02
N THR A 234 -30.99 10.12 14.29
CA THR A 234 -32.27 10.45 14.90
C THR A 234 -32.69 9.21 15.68
N ASN A 235 -32.76 9.39 17.00
CA ASN A 235 -33.17 8.39 17.98
C ASN A 235 -34.42 7.60 17.55
#